data_AF-A0A957ZVY8-F1
#
_entry.id   AF-A0A957ZVY8-F1
#
_cell.length_a   1.000
_cell.length_b   1.000
_cell.length_c   1.000
_cell.angle_alpha   90.00
_cell.angle_beta   90.00
_cell.angle_gamma   90.00
#
_symmetry.space_group_name_H-M   'P 1'
#
loop_
_entity.id
_entity.type
_entity.pdbx_description
1 polymer ?
#
loop_
_entity_poly.entity_id
_entity_poly.type
_entity_poly.pdbx_seq_one_letter_code
_entity_poly.pdbx_strand_id
1 'polypeptide(L)'
;MTQLSSESAGPTSTPTGGLLDDGQLTNVQFVTNQIIGRDMSVYSTQVNRDTTQQGLLTVRGRLLRPSADVFPGWLRAFNQRGYTPFLRPMPDGDADEVELNVVAGVAPKAHPKVWINALLFALTVVSTLFVGALYGEAAASVTSAADLLRPSFLLSGWPFAATLLGILGAHEFGHYFAARYHKVGVTLPYFIPMPLGFGTLGAFIRMTEPVPDRRKLFDIGVAGPIAGLILAVPLLFVGLSTSPMLVPPSSPGAMLEGNSILYYTAKFLVFG
;
A
#
# COMPACT_ATOMS: atom_id res chain seq x y z
N MET A 1 -64.69 -13.46 10.53
CA MET A 1 -64.30 -13.39 9.10
C MET A 1 -63.79 -11.97 8.89
N THR A 2 -62.51 -11.68 8.63
CA THR A 2 -61.48 -12.45 7.93
C THR A 2 -60.13 -11.84 8.29
N GLN A 3 -59.11 -12.69 8.50
CA GLN A 3 -57.72 -12.28 8.67
C GLN A 3 -57.18 -11.63 7.39
N LEU A 4 -56.34 -10.59 7.53
CA LEU A 4 -55.34 -10.26 6.51
C LEU A 4 -54.00 -10.03 7.22
N SER A 5 -53.11 -10.98 6.99
CA SER A 5 -51.72 -11.03 7.45
C SER A 5 -50.91 -9.94 6.72
N SER A 6 -50.18 -9.11 7.46
CA SER A 6 -49.17 -8.21 6.91
C SER A 6 -47.83 -8.94 6.91
N GLU A 7 -47.44 -9.50 5.77
CA GLU A 7 -46.11 -10.08 5.58
C GLU A 7 -45.15 -8.94 5.20
N SER A 8 -44.32 -8.51 6.17
CA SER A 8 -43.27 -7.53 5.94
C SER A 8 -42.11 -8.20 5.20
N ALA A 9 -41.78 -7.69 4.02
CA ALA A 9 -40.63 -8.12 3.24
C ALA A 9 -39.32 -7.92 4.04
N GLY A 10 -38.70 -9.04 4.43
CA GLY A 10 -37.34 -9.07 4.96
C GLY A 10 -36.29 -8.81 3.87
N PRO A 11 -35.07 -8.41 4.27
CA PRO A 11 -33.99 -8.09 3.33
C PRO A 11 -33.55 -9.34 2.57
N THR A 12 -33.41 -9.18 1.25
CA THR A 12 -32.88 -10.16 0.29
C THR A 12 -31.61 -10.82 0.80
N SER A 13 -31.70 -12.13 1.02
CA SER A 13 -30.59 -12.99 1.42
C SER A 13 -29.49 -12.99 0.36
N THR A 14 -28.26 -12.79 0.82
CA THR A 14 -27.04 -13.18 0.13
C THR A 14 -27.15 -14.65 -0.28
N PRO A 15 -26.81 -15.06 -1.52
CA PRO A 15 -26.84 -16.48 -1.88
C PRO A 15 -25.70 -17.18 -1.13
N THR A 16 -26.07 -17.90 -0.07
CA THR A 16 -25.25 -18.93 0.56
C THR A 16 -24.93 -19.98 -0.50
N GLY A 17 -23.69 -20.47 -0.54
CA GLY A 17 -23.14 -21.37 -1.57
C GLY A 17 -23.99 -22.61 -1.88
N GLY A 18 -25.02 -22.43 -2.71
CA GLY A 18 -25.76 -23.47 -3.40
C GLY A 18 -25.16 -23.66 -4.79
N LEU A 19 -25.14 -24.91 -5.26
CA LEU A 19 -24.85 -25.19 -6.66
C LEU A 19 -25.79 -24.33 -7.52
N LEU A 20 -25.21 -23.49 -8.39
CA LEU A 20 -25.99 -22.75 -9.37
C LEU A 20 -26.66 -23.76 -10.31
N ASP A 21 -27.94 -23.56 -10.60
CA ASP A 21 -28.69 -24.37 -11.58
C ASP A 21 -28.10 -24.18 -12.99
N ASP A 22 -28.25 -25.17 -13.88
CA ASP A 22 -27.69 -25.19 -15.23
C ASP A 22 -28.14 -23.97 -16.07
N GLY A 23 -29.35 -23.47 -15.82
CA GLY A 23 -29.85 -22.23 -16.42
C GLY A 23 -29.10 -20.98 -15.96
N GLN A 24 -28.66 -20.92 -14.70
CA GLN A 24 -27.87 -19.81 -14.18
C GLN A 24 -26.43 -19.83 -14.70
N LEU A 25 -25.83 -21.02 -14.82
CA LEU A 25 -24.50 -21.20 -15.40
C LEU A 25 -24.46 -20.77 -16.88
N THR A 26 -25.49 -21.14 -17.65
CA THR A 26 -25.63 -20.73 -19.05
C THR A 26 -25.75 -19.21 -19.20
N ASN A 27 -26.50 -18.56 -18.31
CA ASN A 27 -26.63 -17.10 -18.30
C ASN A 27 -25.29 -16.41 -17.98
N VAL A 28 -24.54 -16.91 -16.99
CA VAL A 28 -23.21 -16.38 -16.62
C VAL A 28 -22.23 -16.48 -17.79
N GLN A 29 -22.25 -17.61 -18.52
CA GLN A 29 -21.41 -17.80 -19.70
C GLN A 29 -21.76 -16.81 -20.83
N PHE A 30 -23.06 -16.64 -21.11
CA PHE A 30 -23.54 -15.69 -22.12
C PHE A 30 -23.13 -14.25 -21.80
N VAL A 31 -23.39 -13.81 -20.57
CA VAL A 31 -23.02 -12.46 -20.08
C VAL A 31 -21.51 -12.25 -20.20
N THR A 32 -20.72 -13.25 -19.80
CA THR A 32 -19.26 -13.16 -19.85
C THR A 32 -18.77 -12.96 -21.27
N ASN A 33 -19.23 -13.79 -22.22
CA ASN A 33 -18.88 -13.68 -23.63
C ASN A 33 -19.27 -12.32 -24.23
N GLN A 34 -20.41 -11.75 -23.82
CA GLN A 34 -20.84 -10.43 -24.28
C GLN A 34 -19.91 -9.30 -23.77
N ILE A 35 -19.39 -9.42 -22.55
CA ILE A 35 -18.51 -8.41 -21.94
C ILE A 35 -17.10 -8.49 -22.52
N ILE A 36 -16.56 -9.70 -22.70
CA ILE A 36 -15.15 -9.90 -23.06
C ILE A 36 -14.90 -10.04 -24.56
N GLY A 37 -15.91 -10.44 -25.35
CA GLY A 37 -15.73 -10.87 -26.74
C GLY A 37 -15.19 -9.81 -27.69
N ARG A 38 -15.23 -8.53 -27.31
CA ARG A 38 -14.63 -7.43 -28.10
C ARG A 38 -13.13 -7.25 -27.85
N ASP A 39 -12.65 -7.77 -26.72
CA ASP A 39 -11.40 -7.37 -26.09
C ASP A 39 -10.46 -8.56 -25.83
N MET A 40 -10.96 -9.78 -25.97
CA MET A 40 -10.23 -11.03 -25.72
C MET A 40 -10.64 -12.09 -26.75
N SER A 41 -9.66 -12.75 -27.36
CA SER A 41 -9.89 -13.97 -28.14
C SER A 41 -9.95 -15.16 -27.19
N VAL A 42 -11.13 -15.77 -27.06
CA VAL A 42 -11.39 -16.87 -26.13
C VAL A 42 -10.94 -18.19 -26.74
N TYR A 43 -10.09 -18.92 -26.02
CA TYR A 43 -9.66 -20.28 -26.38
C TYR A 43 -10.58 -21.35 -25.79
N SER A 44 -10.92 -21.20 -24.50
CA SER A 44 -11.76 -22.15 -23.79
C SER A 44 -12.55 -21.45 -22.70
N THR A 45 -13.78 -21.91 -22.49
CA THR A 45 -14.61 -21.51 -21.35
C THR A 45 -14.95 -22.75 -20.54
N GLN A 46 -14.58 -22.76 -19.26
CA GLN A 46 -14.86 -23.84 -18.32
C GLN A 46 -15.83 -23.34 -17.27
N VAL A 47 -16.97 -24.01 -17.17
CA VAL A 47 -17.97 -23.78 -16.12
C VAL A 47 -17.58 -24.67 -14.94
N ASN A 48 -17.27 -24.05 -13.80
CA ASN A 48 -16.77 -24.78 -12.65
C ASN A 48 -17.96 -25.16 -11.76
N ARG A 49 -18.17 -26.48 -11.62
CA ARG A 49 -19.19 -27.03 -10.71
C ARG A 49 -18.80 -26.89 -9.24
N ASP A 50 -17.49 -26.79 -8.95
CA ASP A 50 -16.95 -26.48 -7.62
C ASP A 50 -16.60 -24.98 -7.54
N THR A 51 -17.58 -24.21 -7.10
CA THR A 51 -17.51 -22.74 -7.03
C THR A 51 -16.65 -22.22 -5.88
N THR A 52 -16.27 -23.10 -4.95
CA THR A 52 -15.53 -22.78 -3.73
C THR A 52 -14.04 -22.53 -3.96
N GLN A 53 -13.45 -23.09 -5.02
CA GLN A 53 -12.00 -23.02 -5.31
C GLN A 53 -11.66 -22.29 -6.60
N GLN A 54 -12.51 -22.39 -7.64
CA GLN A 54 -12.16 -21.95 -9.01
C GLN A 54 -13.09 -20.84 -9.55
N GLY A 55 -13.96 -20.28 -8.71
CA GLY A 55 -15.00 -19.35 -9.15
C GLY A 55 -16.11 -20.06 -9.94
N LEU A 56 -17.08 -19.30 -10.46
CA LEU A 56 -18.21 -19.83 -11.23
C LEU A 56 -17.81 -20.21 -12.66
N LEU A 57 -16.91 -19.42 -13.25
CA LEU A 57 -16.55 -19.51 -14.65
C LEU A 57 -15.08 -19.14 -14.82
N THR A 58 -14.33 -20.01 -15.50
CA THR A 58 -12.96 -19.76 -15.91
C THR A 58 -12.91 -19.63 -17.43
N VAL A 59 -12.49 -18.46 -17.92
CA VAL A 59 -12.30 -18.21 -19.35
C VAL A 59 -10.82 -18.04 -19.63
N ARG A 60 -10.29 -18.82 -20.56
CA ARG A 60 -8.90 -18.73 -21.02
C ARG A 60 -8.85 -18.17 -22.42
N GLY A 61 -7.88 -17.31 -22.67
CA GLY A 61 -7.75 -16.64 -23.95
C GLY A 61 -6.63 -15.63 -23.97
N ARG A 62 -6.50 -14.94 -25.10
CA ARG A 62 -5.52 -13.89 -25.31
C ARG A 62 -6.20 -12.53 -25.37
N LEU A 63 -5.63 -11.56 -24.66
CA LEU A 63 -6.09 -10.18 -24.70
C LEU A 63 -5.68 -9.52 -26.02
N LEU A 64 -6.64 -8.84 -26.65
CA LEU A 64 -6.42 -8.09 -27.89
C LEU A 64 -5.88 -6.67 -27.61
N ARG A 65 -6.03 -6.21 -26.36
CA ARG A 65 -5.61 -4.90 -25.86
C ARG A 65 -4.99 -5.07 -24.47
N PRO A 66 -4.13 -4.15 -24.01
CA PRO A 66 -3.53 -4.23 -22.69
C PRO A 66 -4.58 -4.45 -21.60
N SER A 67 -4.31 -5.38 -20.67
CA SER A 67 -5.23 -5.77 -19.58
C SER A 67 -5.76 -4.57 -18.79
N ALA A 68 -4.93 -3.55 -18.64
CA ALA A 68 -5.24 -2.35 -17.90
C ALA A 68 -6.27 -1.42 -18.57
N ASP A 69 -6.44 -1.50 -19.88
CA ASP A 69 -7.45 -0.70 -20.60
C ASP A 69 -8.82 -1.40 -20.60
N VAL A 70 -8.83 -2.73 -20.58
CA VAL A 70 -10.04 -3.55 -20.71
C VAL A 70 -10.64 -3.92 -19.35
N PHE A 71 -9.80 -4.26 -18.37
CA PHE A 71 -10.23 -4.78 -17.07
C PHE A 71 -11.10 -3.80 -16.27
N PRO A 72 -10.83 -2.48 -16.22
CA PRO A 72 -11.70 -1.54 -15.51
C PRO A 72 -13.11 -1.44 -16.12
N GLY A 73 -13.23 -1.65 -17.43
CA GLY A 73 -14.51 -1.73 -18.12
C GLY A 73 -15.26 -3.01 -17.75
N TRP A 74 -14.56 -4.15 -17.83
CA TRP A 74 -15.12 -5.44 -17.45
C TRP A 74 -15.54 -5.47 -15.98
N LEU A 75 -14.68 -5.03 -15.05
CA LEU A 75 -14.97 -4.97 -13.62
C LEU A 75 -16.26 -4.20 -13.34
N ARG A 76 -16.49 -3.05 -14.00
CA ARG A 76 -17.76 -2.31 -13.89
C ARG A 76 -18.94 -3.09 -14.44
N ALA A 77 -18.80 -3.71 -15.61
CA ALA A 77 -19.87 -4.46 -16.27
C ALA A 77 -20.27 -5.74 -15.52
N PHE A 78 -19.31 -6.43 -14.91
CA PHE A 78 -19.53 -7.60 -14.05
C PHE A 78 -20.11 -7.21 -12.69
N ASN A 79 -19.58 -6.16 -12.04
CA ASN A 79 -20.09 -5.70 -10.74
C ASN A 79 -21.55 -5.25 -10.82
N GLN A 80 -21.97 -4.61 -11.92
CA GLN A 80 -23.38 -4.24 -12.16
C GLN A 80 -24.32 -5.46 -12.23
N ARG A 81 -23.77 -6.64 -12.53
CA ARG A 81 -24.50 -7.90 -12.64
C ARG A 81 -24.28 -8.82 -11.43
N GLY A 82 -23.62 -8.33 -10.38
CA GLY A 82 -23.41 -9.09 -9.15
C GLY A 82 -22.23 -10.07 -9.20
N TYR A 83 -21.30 -9.92 -10.14
CA TYR A 83 -20.12 -10.79 -10.29
C TYR A 83 -18.82 -10.01 -10.14
N THR A 84 -17.77 -10.65 -9.62
CA THR A 84 -16.42 -10.06 -9.56
C THR A 84 -15.47 -10.85 -10.49
N PRO A 85 -14.86 -10.19 -11.51
CA PRO A 85 -13.85 -10.81 -12.35
C PRO A 85 -12.46 -10.71 -11.72
N PHE A 86 -11.69 -11.78 -11.80
CA PHE A 86 -10.26 -11.83 -11.45
C PHE A 86 -9.47 -12.26 -12.68
N LEU A 87 -8.55 -11.41 -13.11
CA LEU A 87 -7.65 -11.71 -14.21
C LEU A 87 -6.33 -12.26 -13.64
N ARG A 88 -5.86 -13.40 -14.15
CA ARG A 88 -4.55 -13.98 -13.83
C ARG A 88 -3.78 -14.26 -15.12
N PRO A 89 -2.47 -13.98 -15.18
CA PRO A 89 -1.65 -14.45 -16.29
C PRO A 89 -1.58 -15.97 -16.30
N MET A 90 -1.52 -16.57 -17.49
CA MET A 90 -1.44 -18.03 -17.61
C MET A 90 0.00 -18.51 -17.30
N PRO A 91 0.19 -19.56 -16.46
CA PRO A 91 1.53 -19.94 -15.99
C PRO A 91 2.54 -20.28 -17.11
N ASP A 92 2.07 -20.89 -18.20
CA ASP A 92 2.86 -21.30 -19.36
C ASP A 92 2.53 -20.47 -20.63
N GLY A 93 1.85 -19.33 -20.48
CA GLY A 93 1.38 -18.51 -21.60
C GLY A 93 2.24 -17.27 -21.85
N ASP A 94 2.07 -16.66 -23.03
CA ASP A 94 2.59 -15.33 -23.32
C ASP A 94 1.97 -14.27 -22.38
N ALA A 95 2.58 -13.09 -22.28
CA ALA A 95 2.10 -12.01 -21.41
C ALA A 95 0.65 -11.55 -21.70
N ASP A 96 0.17 -11.79 -22.91
CA ASP A 96 -1.19 -11.49 -23.35
C ASP A 96 -2.19 -12.62 -23.06
N GLU A 97 -1.70 -13.82 -22.70
CA GLU A 97 -2.53 -14.97 -22.37
C GLU A 97 -2.93 -14.96 -20.91
N VAL A 98 -4.25 -14.99 -20.68
CA VAL A 98 -4.83 -14.76 -19.38
C VAL A 98 -5.97 -15.74 -19.09
N GLU A 99 -6.13 -16.01 -17.81
CA GLU A 99 -7.25 -16.70 -17.22
C GLU A 99 -8.13 -15.70 -16.48
N LEU A 100 -9.37 -15.56 -16.92
CA LEU A 100 -10.42 -14.76 -16.29
C LEU A 100 -11.31 -15.66 -15.43
N ASN A 101 -11.25 -15.48 -14.11
CA ASN A 101 -12.07 -16.18 -13.14
C ASN A 101 -13.21 -15.27 -12.66
N VAL A 102 -14.45 -15.66 -12.90
CA VAL A 102 -15.65 -14.92 -12.49
C VAL A 102 -16.21 -15.54 -11.22
N VAL A 103 -16.35 -14.76 -10.15
CA VAL A 103 -16.87 -15.23 -8.86
C VAL A 103 -18.22 -14.56 -8.57
N ALA A 104 -19.13 -15.29 -7.91
CA ALA A 104 -20.41 -14.75 -7.46
C ALA A 104 -20.20 -13.71 -6.36
N GLY A 105 -20.95 -12.61 -6.43
CA GLY A 105 -20.87 -11.52 -5.46
C GLY A 105 -19.94 -10.40 -5.90
N VAL A 106 -20.25 -9.20 -5.42
CA VAL A 106 -19.40 -8.01 -5.60
C VAL A 106 -18.49 -7.92 -4.38
N ALA A 107 -17.18 -8.06 -4.58
CA ALA A 107 -16.23 -7.80 -3.50
C ALA A 107 -16.48 -6.39 -2.94
N PRO A 108 -16.80 -6.23 -1.65
CA PRO A 108 -17.08 -4.91 -1.11
C PRO A 108 -15.83 -4.04 -1.31
N LYS A 109 -16.01 -2.85 -1.88
CA LYS A 109 -14.95 -1.84 -1.90
C LYS A 109 -14.63 -1.49 -0.45
N ALA A 110 -13.58 -2.09 0.10
CA ALA A 110 -13.14 -1.77 1.45
C ALA A 110 -12.78 -0.28 1.50
N HIS A 111 -13.58 0.51 2.21
CA HIS A 111 -13.28 1.92 2.42
C HIS A 111 -12.05 2.01 3.32
N PRO A 112 -10.93 2.60 2.87
CA PRO A 112 -9.77 2.77 3.72
C PRO A 112 -10.17 3.63 4.93
N LYS A 113 -10.08 3.05 6.12
CA LYS A 113 -10.42 3.73 7.37
C LYS A 113 -9.32 4.73 7.70
N VAL A 114 -9.47 5.99 7.25
CA VAL A 114 -8.46 7.06 7.40
C VAL A 114 -8.00 7.24 8.86
N TRP A 115 -8.87 6.97 9.84
CA TRP A 115 -8.51 7.02 11.26
C TRP A 115 -7.41 6.02 11.65
N ILE A 116 -7.31 4.86 10.96
CA ILE A 116 -6.24 3.88 11.20
C ILE A 116 -4.90 4.50 10.79
N ASN A 117 -4.84 5.17 9.63
CA ASN A 117 -3.63 5.84 9.17
C ASN A 117 -3.21 6.94 10.15
N ALA A 118 -4.18 7.73 10.65
CA ALA A 118 -3.92 8.76 11.63
C ALA A 118 -3.41 8.19 12.97
N LEU A 119 -4.02 7.12 13.46
CA LEU A 119 -3.58 6.43 14.68
C LEU A 119 -2.16 5.88 14.52
N LEU A 120 -1.89 5.18 13.41
CA LEU A 120 -0.58 4.62 13.13
C LEU A 120 0.50 5.70 13.00
N PHE A 121 0.18 6.81 12.35
CA PHE A 121 1.06 7.97 12.28
C PHE A 121 1.34 8.55 13.67
N ALA A 122 0.31 8.75 14.49
CA ALA A 122 0.48 9.25 15.86
C ALA A 122 1.36 8.32 16.71
N LEU A 123 1.15 7.01 16.63
CA LEU A 123 1.99 6.02 17.29
C LEU A 123 3.44 6.07 16.79
N THR A 124 3.64 6.29 15.49
CA THR A 124 4.98 6.40 14.89
C THR A 124 5.68 7.67 15.33
N VAL A 125 4.96 8.79 15.45
CA VAL A 125 5.49 10.03 16.03
C VAL A 125 5.96 9.81 17.47
N VAL A 126 5.14 9.20 18.32
CA VAL A 126 5.52 8.92 19.71
C VAL A 126 6.74 7.98 19.78
N SER A 127 6.74 6.94 18.95
CA SER A 127 7.81 5.94 18.88
C SER A 127 9.14 6.55 18.40
N THR A 128 9.11 7.39 17.38
CA THR A 128 10.31 8.08 16.85
C THR A 128 10.80 9.18 17.79
N LEU A 129 9.89 9.92 18.46
CA LEU A 129 10.26 10.87 19.51
C LEU A 129 10.96 10.17 20.68
N PHE A 130 10.42 9.04 21.12
CA PHE A 130 11.00 8.22 22.18
C PHE A 130 12.42 7.76 21.84
N VAL A 131 12.60 7.17 20.66
CA VAL A 131 13.93 6.73 20.19
C VAL A 131 14.89 7.91 20.00
N GLY A 132 14.42 9.04 19.44
CA GLY A 132 15.22 10.24 19.28
C GLY A 132 15.70 10.81 20.62
N ALA A 133 14.85 10.79 21.65
CA ALA A 133 15.20 11.21 23.00
C ALA A 133 16.21 10.26 23.66
N LEU A 134 16.14 8.96 23.37
CA LEU A 134 17.12 7.97 23.84
C LEU A 134 18.51 8.14 23.21
N TYR A 135 18.59 8.60 21.96
CA TYR A 135 19.87 8.90 21.30
C TYR A 135 20.39 10.30 21.61
N GLY A 136 19.56 11.18 22.16
CA GLY A 136 19.93 12.54 22.55
C GLY A 136 20.54 12.62 23.94
N GLU A 137 21.03 13.82 24.28
CA GLU A 137 21.62 14.11 25.60
C GLU A 137 20.62 13.94 26.75
N ALA A 138 19.31 14.06 26.46
CA ALA A 138 18.24 13.89 27.44
C ALA A 138 18.23 12.48 28.07
N ALA A 139 18.78 11.47 27.39
CA ALA A 139 18.90 10.12 27.93
C ALA A 139 19.69 10.07 29.25
N ALA A 140 20.68 10.96 29.44
CA ALA A 140 21.47 11.05 30.67
C ALA A 140 20.65 11.55 31.87
N SER A 141 19.50 12.19 31.65
CA SER A 141 18.61 12.69 32.70
C SER A 141 17.59 11.66 33.20
N VAL A 142 17.55 10.46 32.59
CA VAL A 142 16.61 9.40 32.95
C VAL A 142 17.11 8.68 34.21
N THR A 143 16.38 8.85 35.31
CA THR A 143 16.69 8.20 36.60
C THR A 143 15.70 7.11 36.97
N SER A 144 14.51 7.14 36.37
CA SER A 144 13.42 6.21 36.62
C SER A 144 12.67 5.86 35.34
N ALA A 145 11.94 4.73 35.35
CA ALA A 145 11.09 4.35 34.22
C ALA A 145 9.98 5.38 33.93
N ALA A 146 9.58 6.17 34.93
CA ALA A 146 8.60 7.24 34.75
C ALA A 146 9.14 8.39 33.89
N ASP A 147 10.45 8.64 33.92
CA ASP A 147 11.08 9.71 33.14
C ASP A 147 10.98 9.49 31.62
N LEU A 148 10.97 8.22 31.20
CA LEU A 148 10.87 7.80 29.80
C LEU A 148 9.56 8.23 29.11
N LEU A 149 8.49 8.42 29.87
CA LEU A 149 7.18 8.84 29.35
C LEU A 149 6.90 10.31 29.60
N ARG A 150 7.85 11.08 30.17
CA ARG A 150 7.64 12.51 30.42
C ARG A 150 7.55 13.25 29.08
N PRO A 151 6.57 14.14 28.90
CA PRO A 151 6.44 14.90 27.66
C PRO A 151 7.70 15.69 27.29
N SER A 152 8.40 16.26 28.27
CA SER A 152 9.66 16.96 28.06
C SER A 152 10.77 16.06 27.53
N PHE A 153 10.83 14.81 27.99
CA PHE A 153 11.79 13.82 27.49
C PHE A 153 11.45 13.46 26.05
N LEU A 154 10.20 13.09 25.75
CA LEU A 154 9.78 12.76 24.38
C LEU A 154 10.00 13.91 23.39
N LEU A 155 9.67 15.15 23.78
CA LEU A 155 9.85 16.32 22.95
C LEU A 155 11.32 16.64 22.65
N SER A 156 12.27 16.20 23.48
CA SER A 156 13.70 16.37 23.18
C SER A 156 14.14 15.62 21.91
N GLY A 157 13.44 14.53 21.57
CA GLY A 157 13.68 13.75 20.35
C GLY A 157 13.12 14.38 19.06
N TRP A 158 12.57 15.60 19.11
CA TRP A 158 11.92 16.23 17.96
C TRP A 158 12.82 16.40 16.72
N PRO A 159 14.13 16.72 16.81
CA PRO A 159 14.94 16.90 15.59
C PRO A 159 15.10 15.58 14.84
N PHE A 160 15.28 14.49 15.57
CA PHE A 160 15.35 13.13 15.02
C PHE A 160 14.02 12.72 14.38
N ALA A 161 12.91 12.84 15.14
CA ALA A 161 11.59 12.46 14.65
C ALA A 161 11.16 13.29 13.43
N ALA A 162 11.35 14.61 13.46
CA ALA A 162 11.00 15.50 12.36
C ALA A 162 11.82 15.20 11.10
N THR A 163 13.12 14.95 11.24
CA THR A 163 14.00 14.62 10.11
C THR A 163 13.63 13.27 9.50
N LEU A 164 13.51 12.23 10.33
CA LEU A 164 13.20 10.88 9.88
C LEU A 164 11.79 10.80 9.24
N LEU A 165 10.76 11.28 9.95
CA LEU A 165 9.39 11.28 9.42
C LEU A 165 9.23 12.21 8.23
N GLY A 166 9.99 13.31 8.16
CA GLY A 166 10.05 14.18 7.00
C GLY A 166 10.54 13.43 5.77
N ILE A 167 11.68 12.75 5.86
CA ILE A 167 12.27 12.00 4.75
C ILE A 167 11.37 10.83 4.32
N LEU A 168 10.86 10.02 5.28
CA LEU A 168 9.94 8.92 4.98
C LEU A 168 8.63 9.44 4.37
N GLY A 169 8.09 10.52 4.93
CA GLY A 169 6.89 11.17 4.42
C GLY A 169 7.09 11.64 2.99
N ALA A 170 8.16 12.37 2.71
CA ALA A 170 8.50 12.82 1.35
C ALA A 170 8.68 11.65 0.38
N HIS A 171 9.31 10.56 0.83
CA HIS A 171 9.47 9.34 0.04
C HIS A 171 8.11 8.73 -0.36
N GLU A 172 7.24 8.47 0.61
CA GLU A 172 5.93 7.88 0.33
C GLU A 172 4.99 8.83 -0.42
N PHE A 173 5.07 10.14 -0.14
CA PHE A 173 4.32 11.13 -0.89
C PHE A 173 4.83 11.28 -2.33
N GLY A 174 6.13 11.07 -2.58
CA GLY A 174 6.67 11.00 -3.93
C GLY A 174 6.00 9.88 -4.74
N HIS A 175 5.91 8.68 -4.17
CA HIS A 175 5.17 7.58 -4.79
C HIS A 175 3.67 7.91 -4.97
N TYR A 176 3.03 8.47 -3.95
CA TYR A 176 1.62 8.85 -3.96
C TYR A 176 1.31 9.84 -5.08
N PHE A 177 2.05 10.95 -5.17
CA PHE A 177 1.80 11.99 -6.18
C PHE A 177 2.06 11.48 -7.59
N ALA A 178 3.11 10.68 -7.81
CA ALA A 178 3.35 10.05 -9.11
C ALA A 178 2.21 9.10 -9.50
N ALA A 179 1.73 8.26 -8.57
CA ALA A 179 0.61 7.35 -8.82
C ALA A 179 -0.67 8.13 -9.16
N ARG A 180 -0.95 9.22 -8.43
CA ARG A 180 -2.10 10.10 -8.72
C ARG A 180 -1.97 10.82 -10.06
N TYR A 181 -0.78 11.27 -10.42
CA TYR A 181 -0.50 11.86 -11.74
C TYR A 181 -0.78 10.87 -12.88
N HIS A 182 -0.37 9.61 -12.71
CA HIS A 182 -0.66 8.53 -13.67
C HIS A 182 -2.08 7.96 -13.58
N LYS A 183 -2.95 8.55 -12.75
CA LYS A 183 -4.35 8.13 -12.51
C LYS A 183 -4.48 6.70 -12.01
N VAL A 184 -3.51 6.24 -11.21
CA VAL A 184 -3.53 4.93 -10.54
C VAL A 184 -4.09 5.10 -9.12
N GLY A 185 -5.02 4.23 -8.73
CA GLY A 185 -5.56 4.17 -7.37
C GLY A 185 -4.51 3.76 -6.33
N VAL A 186 -4.31 4.61 -5.31
CA VAL A 186 -3.33 4.42 -4.23
C VAL A 186 -3.91 4.89 -2.89
N THR A 187 -3.50 4.25 -1.78
CA THR A 187 -3.87 4.69 -0.43
C THR A 187 -3.02 5.86 0.06
N LEU A 188 -3.45 6.49 1.15
CA LEU A 188 -2.53 7.33 1.94
C LEU A 188 -1.42 6.47 2.57
N PRO A 189 -0.27 7.05 2.92
CA PRO A 189 0.83 6.33 3.56
C PRO A 189 0.41 5.69 4.88
N TYR A 190 0.85 4.46 5.09
CA TYR A 190 0.76 3.72 6.36
C TYR A 190 2.12 3.75 7.04
N PHE A 191 2.22 4.44 8.17
CA PHE A 191 3.43 4.44 8.99
C PHE A 191 3.40 3.24 9.94
N ILE A 192 4.54 2.57 10.13
CA ILE A 192 4.64 1.41 11.01
C ILE A 192 5.46 1.80 12.25
N PRO A 193 4.82 1.94 13.43
CA PRO A 193 5.54 2.27 14.65
C PRO A 193 6.36 1.08 15.12
N MET A 194 7.60 1.35 15.54
CA MET A 194 8.44 0.36 16.22
C MET A 194 9.36 1.10 17.20
N PRO A 195 9.10 1.06 18.52
CA PRO A 195 9.86 1.83 19.51
C PRO A 195 11.23 1.21 19.83
N LEU A 196 11.89 0.71 18.79
CA LEU A 196 13.21 0.09 18.79
C LEU A 196 13.97 0.57 17.54
N GLY A 197 15.29 0.46 17.53
CA GLY A 197 16.12 0.86 16.38
C GLY A 197 15.91 2.32 16.03
N PHE A 198 15.32 2.62 14.87
CA PHE A 198 15.05 3.98 14.39
C PHE A 198 13.70 4.57 14.83
N GLY A 199 12.91 3.86 15.63
CA GLY A 199 11.59 4.35 16.07
C GLY A 199 10.45 4.08 15.08
N THR A 200 10.75 3.47 13.93
CA THR A 200 9.77 3.04 12.92
C THR A 200 10.36 1.92 12.06
N LEU A 201 9.49 1.05 11.52
CA LEU A 201 9.87 0.09 10.46
C LEU A 201 9.80 0.71 9.06
N GLY A 202 9.34 1.95 8.94
CA GLY A 202 9.10 2.60 7.67
C GLY A 202 7.66 3.06 7.51
N ALA A 203 7.38 3.55 6.31
CA ALA A 203 6.04 3.78 5.84
C ALA A 203 5.87 3.10 4.49
N PHE A 204 4.64 2.83 4.08
CA PHE A 204 4.35 2.33 2.75
C PHE A 204 2.99 2.80 2.24
N ILE A 205 2.89 3.02 0.94
CA ILE A 205 1.62 3.14 0.23
C ILE A 205 1.16 1.78 -0.31
N ARG A 206 -0.16 1.58 -0.39
CA ARG A 206 -0.74 0.39 -1.01
C ARG A 206 -1.37 0.76 -2.35
N MET A 207 -0.93 0.11 -3.42
CA MET A 207 -1.61 0.18 -4.71
C MET A 207 -2.97 -0.52 -4.60
N THR A 208 -4.02 0.17 -5.01
CA THR A 208 -5.40 -0.37 -5.00
C THR A 208 -5.81 -0.87 -6.38
N GLU A 209 -5.10 -0.42 -7.41
CA GLU A 209 -5.36 -0.77 -8.80
C GLU A 209 -4.06 -1.27 -9.47
N PRO A 210 -4.14 -2.22 -10.43
CA PRO A 210 -2.97 -2.62 -11.21
C PRO A 210 -2.39 -1.46 -12.01
N VAL A 211 -1.07 -1.35 -12.06
CA VAL A 211 -0.39 -0.32 -12.86
C VAL A 211 -0.41 -0.72 -14.34
N PRO A 212 -0.93 0.12 -15.25
CA PRO A 212 -1.16 -0.27 -16.65
C PRO A 212 0.08 -0.59 -17.49
N ASP A 213 1.19 0.06 -17.16
CA ASP A 213 2.38 0.13 -18.01
C ASP A 213 3.64 0.10 -17.12
N ARG A 214 4.68 -0.61 -17.59
CA ARG A 214 5.98 -0.68 -16.92
C ARG A 214 6.66 0.68 -16.80
N ARG A 215 6.44 1.60 -17.74
CA ARG A 215 6.95 2.98 -17.67
C ARG A 215 6.32 3.73 -16.51
N LYS A 216 5.00 3.65 -16.36
CA LYS A 216 4.28 4.24 -15.21
C LYS A 216 4.75 3.62 -13.89
N LEU A 217 4.98 2.30 -13.88
CA LEU A 217 5.49 1.61 -12.70
C LEU A 217 6.89 2.11 -12.33
N PHE A 218 7.76 2.31 -13.32
CA PHE A 218 9.10 2.88 -13.12
C PHE A 218 9.04 4.32 -12.60
N ASP A 219 8.23 5.18 -13.23
CA ASP A 219 8.04 6.58 -12.83
C ASP A 219 7.55 6.68 -11.38
N ILE A 220 6.56 5.86 -11.01
CA ILE A 220 6.09 5.79 -9.63
C ILE A 220 7.19 5.27 -8.71
N GLY A 221 7.89 4.21 -9.10
CA GLY A 221 8.95 3.57 -8.31
C GLY A 221 10.15 4.48 -8.03
N VAL A 222 10.52 5.35 -8.98
CA VAL A 222 11.67 6.27 -8.80
C VAL A 222 11.29 7.56 -8.08
N ALA A 223 10.02 7.98 -8.15
CA ALA A 223 9.56 9.24 -7.57
C ALA A 223 9.76 9.31 -6.04
N GLY A 224 9.54 8.21 -5.32
CA GLY A 224 9.74 8.16 -3.87
C GLY A 224 11.20 8.36 -3.44
N PRO A 225 12.15 7.54 -3.93
CA PRO A 225 13.58 7.74 -3.67
C PRO A 225 14.08 9.15 -4.00
N ILE A 226 13.66 9.72 -5.14
CA ILE A 226 14.06 11.08 -5.54
C ILE A 226 13.50 12.11 -4.56
N ALA A 227 12.20 12.04 -4.23
CA ALA A 227 11.57 12.98 -3.30
C ALA A 227 12.21 12.92 -1.90
N GLY A 228 12.47 11.71 -1.40
CA GLY A 228 13.18 11.49 -0.14
C GLY A 228 14.59 12.06 -0.16
N LEU A 229 15.35 11.84 -1.25
CA LEU A 229 16.72 12.36 -1.40
C LEU A 229 16.76 13.88 -1.46
N ILE A 230 15.84 14.51 -2.21
CA ILE A 230 15.74 15.97 -2.31
C ILE A 230 15.54 16.61 -0.93
N LEU A 231 14.79 15.96 -0.04
CA LEU A 231 14.60 16.44 1.32
C LEU A 231 15.76 16.06 2.26
N ALA A 232 16.33 14.86 2.10
CA ALA A 232 17.41 14.37 2.95
C ALA A 232 18.70 15.19 2.79
N VAL A 233 19.05 15.64 1.58
CA VAL A 233 20.30 16.37 1.33
C VAL A 233 20.35 17.72 2.08
N PRO A 234 19.35 18.62 1.99
CA PRO A 234 19.33 19.84 2.79
C PRO A 234 19.33 19.57 4.30
N LEU A 235 18.56 18.58 4.76
CA LEU A 235 18.51 18.23 6.18
C LEU A 235 19.85 17.69 6.69
N LEU A 236 20.61 16.97 5.85
CA LEU A 236 21.97 16.55 6.15
C LEU A 236 22.89 17.76 6.39
N PHE A 237 22.86 18.75 5.51
CA PHE A 237 23.67 19.97 5.68
C PHE A 237 23.27 20.75 6.93
N VAL A 238 21.97 20.88 7.19
CA VAL A 238 21.46 21.51 8.43
C VAL A 238 21.98 20.74 9.65
N GLY A 239 21.80 19.41 9.67
CA GLY A 239 22.25 18.55 10.76
C GLY A 239 23.74 18.70 11.03
N LEU A 240 24.57 18.63 9.98
CA LEU A 240 26.03 18.83 10.09
C LEU A 240 26.37 20.23 10.61
N SER A 241 25.73 21.29 10.09
CA SER A 241 26.01 22.67 10.52
C SER A 241 25.65 22.95 11.98
N THR A 242 24.67 22.21 12.53
CA THR A 242 24.24 22.32 13.93
C THR A 242 24.96 21.34 14.85
N SER A 243 25.73 20.40 14.29
CA SER A 243 26.39 19.36 15.06
C SER A 243 27.75 19.85 15.56
N PRO A 244 28.04 19.69 16.87
CA PRO A 244 29.35 20.03 17.39
C PRO A 244 30.39 18.96 16.98
N MET A 245 31.59 19.40 16.61
CA MET A 245 32.72 18.48 16.42
C MET A 245 33.24 18.02 17.78
N LEU A 246 32.90 16.80 18.18
CA LEU A 246 33.51 16.17 19.34
C LEU A 246 34.41 15.02 18.90
N VAL A 247 35.53 14.89 19.61
CA VAL A 247 36.35 13.68 19.54
C VAL A 247 35.53 12.53 20.13
N PRO A 248 35.26 11.45 19.37
CA PRO A 248 34.46 10.35 19.88
C PRO A 248 35.10 9.77 21.14
N PRO A 249 34.34 9.51 22.21
CA PRO A 249 34.88 8.86 23.39
C PRO A 249 35.36 7.46 23.01
N SER A 250 36.57 7.11 23.45
CA SER A 250 37.17 5.77 23.26
C SER A 250 36.57 4.77 24.26
N SER A 251 35.23 4.67 24.30
CA SER A 251 34.52 3.69 25.12
C SER A 251 34.27 2.40 24.34
N PRO A 252 34.48 1.21 24.93
CA PRO A 252 34.10 -0.06 24.32
C PRO A 252 32.60 -0.04 23.97
N GLY A 253 32.27 -0.24 22.69
CA GLY A 253 30.88 -0.21 22.19
C GLY A 253 30.43 1.11 21.54
N ALA A 254 31.32 2.10 21.41
CA ALA A 254 31.00 3.29 20.62
C ALA A 254 30.71 2.92 19.15
N MET A 255 29.53 3.28 18.66
CA MET A 255 29.18 3.14 17.25
C MET A 255 29.80 4.31 16.47
N LEU A 256 30.66 4.00 15.52
CA LEU A 256 31.19 4.96 14.56
C LEU A 256 30.26 5.00 13.35
N GLU A 257 29.94 6.21 12.90
CA GLU A 257 29.21 6.40 11.65
C GLU A 257 30.04 5.91 10.46
N GLY A 258 29.41 5.19 9.54
CA GLY A 258 30.02 4.87 8.25
C GLY A 258 30.17 6.12 7.37
N ASN A 259 31.29 6.25 6.65
CA ASN A 259 31.50 7.35 5.72
C ASN A 259 31.22 6.90 4.29
N SER A 260 30.12 7.38 3.70
CA SER A 260 29.93 7.34 2.25
C SER A 260 30.68 8.50 1.59
N ILE A 261 30.94 8.43 0.29
CA ILE A 261 31.59 9.53 -0.47
C ILE A 261 30.79 10.81 -0.32
N LEU A 262 29.45 10.73 -0.43
CA LEU A 262 28.57 11.89 -0.26
C LEU A 262 28.67 12.46 1.16
N TYR A 263 28.67 11.60 2.18
CA TYR A 263 28.75 12.05 3.57
C TYR A 263 30.10 12.66 3.92
N TYR A 264 31.19 12.05 3.44
CA TYR A 264 32.54 12.57 3.59
C TYR A 264 32.69 13.94 2.93
N THR A 265 32.19 14.08 1.71
CA THR A 265 32.20 15.36 0.97
C THR A 265 31.36 16.42 1.71
N ALA A 266 30.18 16.04 2.21
CA ALA A 266 29.35 16.95 2.98
C ALA A 266 30.02 17.42 4.28
N LYS A 267 30.70 16.51 5.01
CA LYS A 267 31.52 16.87 6.18
C LYS A 267 32.61 17.86 5.80
N PHE A 268 33.43 17.54 4.79
CA PHE A 268 34.50 18.43 4.30
C PHE A 268 33.98 19.82 3.93
N LEU A 269 32.86 19.90 3.21
CA LEU A 269 32.27 21.18 2.81
C LEU A 269 31.75 22.02 4.00
N VAL A 270 31.21 21.40 5.04
CA VAL A 270 30.65 22.11 6.21
C VAL A 270 31.74 22.53 7.19
N PHE A 271 32.79 21.72 7.32
CA PHE A 271 33.73 21.79 8.42
C PHE A 271 35.15 22.22 8.04
N GLY A 272 35.52 22.15 6.76
CA GLY A 272 36.88 22.42 6.27
C GLY A 272 37.76 21.18 6.35
#